data_AF-A0A939UD95-F1
#
_entry.id   AF-A0A939UD95-F1
#
_cell.length_a   1.000
_cell.length_b   1.000
_cell.length_c   1.000
_cell.angle_alpha   90.00
_cell.angle_beta   90.00
_cell.angle_gamma   90.00
#
_symmetry.space_group_name_H-M   'P 1'
#
loop_
_entity.id
_entity.type
_entity.pdbx_description
1 polymer ?
#
loop_
_entity_poly.entity_id
_entity_poly.type
_entity_poly.pdbx_seq_one_letter_code
_entity_poly.pdbx_strand_id
1 'polypeptide(L)'
;MKSIVVLFDEKNKYENEKVFGGKSAVELCNQAASSLGYTVKTISGLSDVSSLFENLNQICRENDSQSVIFSYADCPFLNKELTQELLDTHFEYKAEYTFAEGYPAGFAPEVLDSGTVAILSELAKTTAAQEGKKKISRKSVYELIKTDINSFEVETVLAPVDWRLLRFNFDCAKKENLLACTKLFELTQGKGSAAELSKTAAECNEILKTVPAFYNLQLAQKCQGKCTYCPYPAALKAAFGIAPQDAQAVMDTQKAISLIDQISQYSGEAVVGLSAWGECFNHPDLYKIIEKILSYEGLSVFIEADGNSIPQDFAQKAAELVNKAAERTNGWPKLMFVVSMDGFTEKTCKSLRGDQFDLQKAVNAVQALEKELPGCIFPQFVRMNANEAELEGFFRYWNEKSNASGGNFIIQKHNNFAGLLKNEEPADLSPLERNPCWHIRREMTILCNGDSPVCYCRVLGNIAGNVFDQGIDAVWKKYDKELGCGGCDEFYTFNF
;
A
#
# COMPACT_ATOMS: atom_id res chain seq x y z
N MET A 1 -27.47 21.11 -20.18
CA MET A 1 -26.29 21.87 -19.74
C MET A 1 -25.08 21.38 -20.53
N LYS A 2 -24.13 22.25 -20.85
CA LYS A 2 -23.02 21.92 -21.76
C LYS A 2 -21.81 21.47 -20.96
N SER A 3 -21.55 20.17 -20.95
CA SER A 3 -20.39 19.58 -20.25
C SER A 3 -19.31 19.15 -21.23
N ILE A 4 -18.09 19.01 -20.72
CA ILE A 4 -16.94 18.48 -21.45
C ILE A 4 -16.30 17.35 -20.66
N VAL A 5 -15.90 16.27 -21.34
CA VAL A 5 -15.13 15.19 -20.72
C VAL A 5 -13.66 15.47 -20.95
N VAL A 6 -12.87 15.46 -19.87
CA VAL A 6 -11.42 15.59 -19.92
C VAL A 6 -10.79 14.33 -19.33
N LEU A 7 -10.02 13.63 -20.17
CA LEU A 7 -9.24 12.46 -19.77
C LEU A 7 -7.78 12.86 -19.58
N PHE A 8 -7.24 12.63 -18.38
CA PHE A 8 -5.81 12.80 -18.12
C PHE A 8 -5.05 11.52 -18.44
N ASP A 9 -4.10 11.61 -19.36
CA ASP A 9 -3.27 10.53 -19.86
C ASP A 9 -1.88 10.61 -19.20
N GLU A 10 -1.76 9.95 -18.04
CA GLU A 10 -0.50 9.73 -17.34
C GLU A 10 0.18 8.47 -17.89
N LYS A 11 1.08 8.70 -18.86
CA LYS A 11 1.80 7.63 -19.55
C LYS A 11 2.39 6.61 -18.60
N ASN A 12 1.93 5.37 -18.75
CA ASN A 12 2.44 4.23 -18.02
C ASN A 12 2.64 3.01 -18.94
N LYS A 13 3.21 1.94 -18.37
CA LYS A 13 3.60 0.74 -19.11
C LYS A 13 2.41 -0.08 -19.62
N TYR A 14 1.27 -0.03 -18.91
CA TYR A 14 0.19 -1.01 -19.07
C TYR A 14 -1.04 -0.45 -19.79
N GLU A 15 -1.24 0.88 -19.83
CA GLU A 15 -2.43 1.54 -20.39
C GLU A 15 -2.75 1.14 -21.86
N ASN A 16 -1.71 0.82 -22.64
CA ASN A 16 -1.80 0.53 -24.07
C ASN A 16 -1.76 -0.98 -24.38
N GLU A 17 -1.70 -1.85 -23.37
CA GLU A 17 -1.73 -3.30 -23.60
C GLU A 17 -3.10 -3.75 -24.13
N LYS A 18 -3.10 -4.51 -25.22
CA LYS A 18 -4.32 -4.91 -25.95
C LYS A 18 -4.98 -6.18 -25.38
N VAL A 19 -5.14 -6.21 -24.06
CA VAL A 19 -5.64 -7.36 -23.31
C VAL A 19 -7.17 -7.42 -23.21
N PHE A 20 -7.87 -6.35 -23.59
CA PHE A 20 -9.34 -6.26 -23.48
C PHE A 20 -10.03 -6.59 -24.80
N GLY A 21 -9.96 -7.86 -25.22
CA GLY A 21 -10.54 -8.29 -26.50
C GLY A 21 -9.90 -7.61 -27.71
N GLY A 22 -8.59 -7.35 -27.65
CA GLY A 22 -7.82 -6.66 -28.69
C GLY A 22 -7.80 -5.13 -28.58
N LYS A 23 -8.43 -4.56 -27.55
CA LYS A 23 -8.39 -3.13 -27.21
C LYS A 23 -7.52 -2.86 -25.99
N SER A 24 -7.02 -1.64 -25.87
CA SER A 24 -6.34 -1.12 -24.68
C SER A 24 -7.30 -0.46 -23.68
N ALA A 25 -6.80 -0.18 -22.47
CA ALA A 25 -7.56 0.54 -21.46
C ALA A 25 -7.95 1.96 -21.95
N VAL A 26 -7.00 2.64 -22.59
CA VAL A 26 -7.22 3.96 -23.20
C VAL A 26 -8.29 3.92 -24.27
N GLU A 27 -8.30 2.90 -25.13
CA GLU A 27 -9.33 2.73 -26.16
C GLU A 27 -10.72 2.50 -25.56
N LEU A 28 -10.83 1.71 -24.48
CA LEU A 28 -12.09 1.47 -23.78
C LEU A 28 -12.59 2.71 -23.04
N CYS A 29 -11.72 3.39 -22.29
CA CYS A 29 -12.06 4.61 -21.57
C CYS A 29 -12.57 5.70 -22.53
N ASN A 30 -11.88 5.92 -23.66
CA ASN A 30 -12.31 6.86 -24.69
C ASN A 30 -13.67 6.47 -25.31
N GLN A 31 -13.94 5.19 -25.52
CA GLN A 31 -15.24 4.72 -26.02
C GLN A 31 -16.35 5.00 -25.00
N ALA A 32 -16.11 4.73 -23.72
CA ALA A 32 -17.05 5.04 -22.65
C ALA A 32 -17.31 6.54 -22.55
N ALA A 33 -16.26 7.36 -22.53
CA ALA A 33 -16.34 8.82 -22.52
C ALA A 33 -17.13 9.37 -23.72
N SER A 34 -16.85 8.88 -24.93
CA SER A 34 -17.54 9.31 -26.15
C SER A 34 -19.03 8.92 -26.13
N SER A 35 -19.37 7.81 -25.47
CA SER A 35 -20.76 7.34 -25.36
C SER A 35 -21.65 8.22 -24.48
N LEU A 36 -21.06 9.14 -23.70
CA LEU A 36 -21.79 10.15 -22.91
C LEU A 36 -22.41 11.24 -23.79
N GLY A 37 -21.97 11.39 -25.04
CA GLY A 37 -22.50 12.40 -25.96
C GLY A 37 -21.96 13.82 -25.75
N TYR A 38 -20.88 13.97 -24.98
CA TYR A 38 -20.15 15.23 -24.78
C TYR A 38 -18.87 15.27 -25.62
N THR A 39 -18.32 16.46 -25.83
CA THR A 39 -16.96 16.62 -26.36
C THR A 39 -15.97 15.96 -25.43
N VAL A 40 -15.05 15.16 -25.97
CA VAL A 40 -13.97 14.51 -25.22
C VAL A 40 -12.64 15.17 -25.58
N LYS A 41 -11.85 15.51 -24.56
CA LYS A 41 -10.47 15.99 -24.69
C LYS A 41 -9.54 15.10 -23.88
N THR A 42 -8.36 14.82 -24.42
CA THR A 42 -7.30 14.13 -23.69
C THR A 42 -6.15 15.10 -23.48
N ILE A 43 -5.67 15.17 -22.24
CA ILE A 43 -4.53 16.00 -21.85
C ILE A 43 -3.43 15.12 -21.25
N SER A 44 -2.17 15.51 -21.44
CA SER A 44 -1.00 14.76 -20.98
C SER A 44 0.19 15.70 -20.78
N GLY A 45 1.28 15.19 -20.20
CA GLY A 45 2.56 15.92 -20.11
C GLY A 45 2.58 17.10 -19.15
N LEU A 46 1.64 17.13 -18.19
CA LEU A 46 1.56 18.16 -17.15
C LEU A 46 2.42 17.75 -15.94
N SER A 47 3.12 18.72 -15.34
CA SER A 47 4.08 18.47 -14.25
C SER A 47 3.44 18.45 -12.86
N ASP A 48 2.42 19.28 -12.65
CA ASP A 48 1.91 19.60 -11.31
C ASP A 48 0.43 19.96 -11.31
N VAL A 49 -0.16 19.99 -10.12
CA VAL A 49 -1.60 20.25 -9.92
C VAL A 49 -2.00 21.64 -10.44
N SER A 50 -1.15 22.66 -10.32
CA SER A 50 -1.43 23.99 -10.86
C SER A 50 -1.61 23.95 -12.37
N SER A 51 -0.69 23.31 -13.09
CA SER A 51 -0.75 23.16 -14.55
C SER A 51 -1.97 22.35 -15.02
N LEU A 52 -2.44 21.39 -14.22
CA LEU A 52 -3.69 20.67 -14.46
C LEU A 52 -4.89 21.61 -14.47
N PHE A 53 -5.10 22.39 -13.41
CA PHE A 53 -6.26 23.27 -13.31
C PHE A 53 -6.21 24.45 -14.29
N GLU A 54 -5.02 24.94 -14.63
CA GLU A 54 -4.87 25.90 -15.75
C GLU A 54 -5.38 25.31 -17.07
N ASN A 55 -5.00 24.07 -17.39
CA ASN A 55 -5.46 23.40 -18.61
C ASN A 55 -6.96 23.15 -18.60
N LEU A 56 -7.50 22.66 -17.47
CA LEU A 56 -8.95 22.46 -17.33
C LEU A 56 -9.72 23.76 -17.53
N ASN A 57 -9.28 24.87 -16.92
CA ASN A 57 -9.89 26.19 -17.08
C ASN A 57 -9.84 26.69 -18.53
N GLN A 58 -8.71 26.50 -19.22
CA GLN A 58 -8.58 26.84 -20.63
C GLN A 58 -9.56 26.03 -21.49
N ILE A 59 -9.63 24.71 -21.28
CA ILE A 59 -10.54 23.82 -22.00
C ILE A 59 -12.00 24.23 -21.79
N CYS A 60 -12.38 24.60 -20.56
CA CYS A 60 -13.72 25.09 -20.27
C CYS A 60 -14.09 26.32 -21.11
N ARG A 61 -13.19 27.31 -21.15
CA ARG A 61 -13.39 28.58 -21.86
C ARG A 61 -13.48 28.37 -23.37
N GLU A 62 -12.58 27.58 -23.95
CA GLU A 62 -12.55 27.29 -25.39
C GLU A 62 -13.79 26.55 -25.86
N ASN A 63 -14.40 25.74 -25.00
CA ASN A 63 -15.57 24.94 -25.32
C ASN A 63 -16.86 25.53 -24.77
N ASP A 64 -16.84 26.68 -24.08
CA ASP A 64 -18.00 27.30 -23.44
C ASP A 64 -18.80 26.25 -22.64
N SER A 65 -18.09 25.46 -21.83
CA SER A 65 -18.69 24.39 -21.00
C SER A 65 -18.97 24.88 -19.59
N GLN A 66 -20.11 24.48 -19.05
CA GLN A 66 -20.56 24.80 -17.70
C GLN A 66 -19.92 23.87 -16.66
N SER A 67 -19.61 22.63 -17.02
CA SER A 67 -18.95 21.67 -16.13
C SER A 67 -17.93 20.78 -16.85
N VAL A 68 -16.99 20.24 -16.08
CA VAL A 68 -15.96 19.29 -16.51
C VAL A 68 -16.23 17.94 -15.88
N ILE A 69 -16.21 16.89 -16.69
CA ILE A 69 -16.17 15.49 -16.24
C ILE A 69 -14.71 15.05 -16.36
N PHE A 70 -14.01 14.99 -15.24
CA PHE A 70 -12.59 14.67 -15.17
C PHE A 70 -12.38 13.18 -14.84
N SER A 71 -11.57 12.49 -15.63
CA SER A 71 -11.16 11.11 -15.35
C SER A 71 -9.76 10.84 -15.87
N TYR A 72 -9.21 9.67 -15.56
CA TYR A 72 -7.94 9.21 -16.10
C TYR A 72 -8.18 8.31 -17.31
N ALA A 73 -7.31 8.43 -18.32
CA ALA A 73 -7.46 7.71 -19.58
C ALA A 73 -7.25 6.20 -19.45
N ASP A 74 -6.58 5.73 -18.40
CA ASP A 74 -6.26 4.32 -18.18
C ASP A 74 -7.32 3.57 -17.36
N CYS A 75 -8.53 4.12 -17.24
CA CYS A 75 -9.67 3.51 -16.54
C CYS A 75 -10.61 2.78 -17.53
N PRO A 76 -10.43 1.48 -17.81
CA PRO A 76 -11.20 0.76 -18.83
C PRO A 76 -12.69 0.60 -18.52
N PHE A 77 -13.09 0.81 -17.26
CA PHE A 77 -14.46 0.61 -16.77
C PHE A 77 -15.14 1.92 -16.35
N LEU A 78 -14.72 3.06 -16.93
CA LEU A 78 -15.45 4.33 -16.77
C LEU A 78 -16.93 4.08 -17.07
N ASN A 79 -17.79 4.15 -16.05
CA ASN A 79 -19.16 3.67 -16.15
C ASN A 79 -20.10 4.80 -16.54
N LYS A 80 -20.85 4.59 -17.62
CA LYS A 80 -21.74 5.59 -18.20
C LYS A 80 -22.90 5.94 -17.27
N GLU A 81 -23.54 4.93 -16.70
CA GLU A 81 -24.73 5.10 -15.85
C GLU A 81 -24.37 5.89 -14.58
N LEU A 82 -23.27 5.52 -13.91
CA LEU A 82 -22.76 6.23 -12.74
C LEU A 82 -22.31 7.66 -13.08
N THR A 83 -21.70 7.87 -14.26
CA THR A 83 -21.34 9.22 -14.71
C THR A 83 -22.59 10.08 -14.92
N GLN A 84 -23.68 9.50 -15.43
CA GLN A 84 -24.94 10.23 -15.60
C GLN A 84 -25.57 10.59 -14.25
N GLU A 85 -25.55 9.65 -13.28
CA GLU A 85 -26.03 9.92 -11.92
C GLU A 85 -25.25 11.06 -11.26
N LEU A 86 -23.92 11.07 -11.39
CA LEU A 86 -23.08 12.17 -10.91
C LEU A 86 -23.46 13.51 -11.53
N LEU A 87 -23.72 13.55 -12.84
CA LEU A 87 -24.14 14.77 -13.53
C LEU A 87 -25.53 15.22 -13.08
N ASP A 88 -26.47 14.29 -12.94
CA ASP A 88 -27.83 14.60 -12.50
C ASP A 88 -27.81 15.20 -11.09
N THR A 89 -27.08 14.60 -10.15
CA THR A 89 -26.85 15.14 -8.80
C THR A 89 -26.16 16.51 -8.85
N HIS A 90 -25.07 16.64 -9.61
CA HIS A 90 -24.31 17.88 -9.74
C HIS A 90 -25.20 19.04 -10.19
N PHE A 91 -26.09 18.80 -11.15
CA PHE A 91 -26.96 19.80 -11.72
C PHE A 91 -28.22 20.07 -10.90
N GLU A 92 -28.81 19.04 -10.27
CA GLU A 92 -29.98 19.19 -9.40
C GLU A 92 -29.66 20.10 -8.22
N TYR A 93 -28.53 19.88 -7.57
CA TYR A 93 -28.11 20.61 -6.38
C TYR A 93 -27.22 21.82 -6.68
N LYS A 94 -26.86 22.05 -7.95
CA LYS A 94 -25.92 23.11 -8.38
C LYS A 94 -24.59 23.01 -7.62
N ALA A 95 -24.11 21.78 -7.48
CA ALA A 95 -22.86 21.51 -6.80
C ALA A 95 -21.69 22.11 -7.58
N GLU A 96 -20.64 22.45 -6.85
CA GLU A 96 -19.36 22.88 -7.41
C GLU A 96 -18.42 21.70 -7.66
N TYR A 97 -18.57 20.65 -6.87
CA TYR A 97 -17.83 19.41 -6.99
C TYR A 97 -18.70 18.21 -6.65
N THR A 98 -18.69 17.18 -7.49
CA THR A 98 -19.45 15.95 -7.28
C THR A 98 -18.58 14.73 -7.58
N PHE A 99 -18.57 13.77 -6.66
CA PHE A 99 -17.79 12.54 -6.80
C PHE A 99 -18.58 11.33 -6.28
N ALA A 100 -18.09 10.13 -6.56
CA ALA A 100 -18.71 8.90 -6.09
C ALA A 100 -17.93 8.32 -4.90
N GLU A 101 -18.64 7.81 -3.89
CA GLU A 101 -18.05 7.16 -2.73
C GLU A 101 -18.60 5.74 -2.55
N GLY A 102 -17.76 4.82 -2.07
CA GLY A 102 -18.13 3.41 -1.88
C GLY A 102 -17.95 2.53 -3.12
N TYR A 103 -17.79 3.11 -4.32
CA TYR A 103 -17.45 2.37 -5.54
C TYR A 103 -15.94 2.09 -5.64
N PRO A 104 -15.52 1.00 -6.32
CA PRO A 104 -14.13 0.81 -6.74
C PRO A 104 -13.56 1.98 -7.53
N ALA A 105 -12.26 2.28 -7.31
CA ALA A 105 -11.57 3.28 -8.12
C ALA A 105 -11.53 2.85 -9.60
N GLY A 106 -11.62 3.82 -10.52
CA GLY A 106 -11.62 3.58 -11.97
C GLY A 106 -13.01 3.49 -12.61
N PHE A 107 -14.09 3.44 -11.83
CA PHE A 107 -15.47 3.41 -12.37
C PHE A 107 -16.09 4.81 -12.53
N ALA A 108 -15.84 5.69 -11.58
CA ALA A 108 -16.44 7.03 -11.52
C ALA A 108 -15.45 8.10 -11.97
N PRO A 109 -15.88 9.08 -12.78
CA PRO A 109 -15.18 10.35 -12.92
C PRO A 109 -15.47 11.28 -11.74
N GLU A 110 -14.79 12.42 -11.72
CA GLU A 110 -15.11 13.57 -10.87
C GLU A 110 -15.79 14.65 -11.72
N VAL A 111 -16.81 15.33 -11.19
CA VAL A 111 -17.51 16.41 -11.90
C VAL A 111 -17.26 17.74 -11.19
N LEU A 112 -16.83 18.76 -11.95
CA LEU A 112 -16.56 20.11 -11.43
C LEU A 112 -17.33 21.17 -12.21
N ASP A 113 -17.84 22.18 -11.51
CA ASP A 113 -18.33 23.40 -12.16
C ASP A 113 -17.16 24.19 -12.76
N SER A 114 -17.39 24.80 -13.93
CA SER A 114 -16.37 25.58 -14.65
C SER A 114 -15.87 26.81 -13.88
N GLY A 115 -16.73 27.46 -13.09
CA GLY A 115 -16.35 28.52 -12.18
C GLY A 115 -15.46 28.02 -11.06
N THR A 116 -15.79 26.87 -10.49
CA THR A 116 -14.97 26.19 -9.48
C THR A 116 -13.60 25.80 -10.04
N VAL A 117 -13.51 25.29 -11.28
CA VAL A 117 -12.22 25.03 -11.95
C VAL A 117 -11.37 26.30 -12.04
N ALA A 118 -11.98 27.46 -12.33
CA ALA A 118 -11.26 28.74 -12.38
C ALA A 118 -10.76 29.18 -10.99
N ILE A 119 -11.58 29.00 -9.94
CA ILE A 119 -11.19 29.28 -8.55
C ILE A 119 -10.02 28.37 -8.13
N LEU A 120 -10.12 27.07 -8.38
CA LEU A 120 -9.09 26.09 -8.03
C LEU A 120 -7.77 26.36 -8.77
N SER A 121 -7.83 26.80 -10.03
CA SER A 121 -6.65 27.23 -10.79
C SER A 121 -5.90 28.38 -10.12
N GLU A 122 -6.62 29.34 -9.52
CA GLU A 122 -6.01 30.46 -8.79
C GLU A 122 -5.52 30.03 -7.39
N LEU A 123 -6.31 29.22 -6.68
CA LEU A 123 -5.94 28.70 -5.36
C LEU A 123 -4.65 27.88 -5.41
N ALA A 124 -4.50 27.02 -6.43
CA ALA A 124 -3.30 26.21 -6.63
C ALA A 124 -2.03 27.06 -6.82
N LYS A 125 -2.15 28.33 -7.21
CA LYS A 125 -1.01 29.24 -7.39
C LYS A 125 -0.73 30.10 -6.16
N THR A 126 -1.76 30.34 -5.36
CA THR A 126 -1.76 31.35 -4.30
C THR A 126 -1.86 30.68 -2.93
N THR A 127 -3.07 30.63 -2.35
CA THR A 127 -3.33 30.18 -0.98
C THR A 127 -2.95 28.71 -0.76
N ALA A 128 -3.11 27.87 -1.78
CA ALA A 128 -2.78 26.45 -1.77
C ALA A 128 -1.55 26.13 -2.64
N ALA A 129 -0.59 27.06 -2.76
CA ALA A 129 0.60 26.89 -3.60
C ALA A 129 1.46 25.65 -3.27
N GLN A 130 1.40 25.15 -2.03
CA GLN A 130 2.08 23.89 -1.67
C GLN A 130 1.41 22.68 -2.33
N GLU A 131 0.09 22.62 -2.33
CA GLU A 131 -0.68 21.58 -3.04
C GLU A 131 -0.53 21.72 -4.55
N GLY A 132 -0.58 22.95 -5.07
CA GLY A 132 -0.42 23.22 -6.50
C GLY A 132 0.91 22.76 -7.10
N LYS A 133 1.99 22.73 -6.30
CA LYS A 133 3.32 22.26 -6.72
C LYS A 133 3.50 20.75 -6.64
N LYS A 134 2.56 20.02 -6.04
CA LYS A 134 2.66 18.55 -5.96
C LYS A 134 2.51 17.96 -7.35
N LYS A 135 3.11 16.78 -7.54
CA LYS A 135 2.85 15.95 -8.72
C LYS A 135 1.36 15.63 -8.80
N ILE A 136 0.82 15.63 -10.01
CA ILE A 136 -0.55 15.20 -10.28
C ILE A 136 -0.74 13.75 -9.80
N SER A 137 -1.87 13.49 -9.15
CA SER A 137 -2.29 12.18 -8.68
C SER A 137 -3.80 12.06 -8.75
N ARG A 138 -4.32 10.84 -8.64
CA ARG A 138 -5.78 10.57 -8.63
C ARG A 138 -6.55 11.24 -7.48
N LYS A 139 -5.86 11.87 -6.53
CA LYS A 139 -6.44 12.61 -5.41
C LYS A 139 -6.27 14.13 -5.56
N SER A 140 -5.62 14.61 -6.62
CA SER A 140 -5.24 16.01 -6.75
C SER A 140 -6.42 16.99 -6.71
N VAL A 141 -7.57 16.61 -7.28
CA VAL A 141 -8.77 17.43 -7.22
C VAL A 141 -9.28 17.54 -5.78
N TYR A 142 -9.52 16.38 -5.14
CA TYR A 142 -10.02 16.34 -3.77
C TYR A 142 -9.07 17.01 -2.76
N GLU A 143 -7.76 16.75 -2.81
CA GLU A 143 -6.80 17.35 -1.87
C GLU A 143 -6.70 18.87 -2.03
N LEU A 144 -6.89 19.40 -3.24
CA LEU A 144 -6.95 20.85 -3.44
C LEU A 144 -8.25 21.44 -2.88
N ILE A 145 -9.41 20.84 -3.18
CA ILE A 145 -10.72 21.26 -2.64
C ILE A 145 -10.71 21.21 -1.11
N LYS A 146 -10.13 20.15 -0.54
CA LYS A 146 -10.03 19.93 0.90
C LYS A 146 -9.31 21.05 1.66
N THR A 147 -8.44 21.82 0.99
CA THR A 147 -7.78 22.97 1.61
C THR A 147 -8.76 24.05 2.08
N ASP A 148 -9.94 24.12 1.46
CA ASP A 148 -11.03 25.02 1.85
C ASP A 148 -12.41 24.40 1.56
N ILE A 149 -12.64 23.17 2.04
CA ILE A 149 -13.84 22.39 1.69
C ILE A 149 -15.16 23.09 2.05
N ASN A 150 -15.16 23.96 3.06
CA ASN A 150 -16.36 24.68 3.50
C ASN A 150 -16.77 25.82 2.56
N SER A 151 -15.91 26.19 1.62
CA SER A 151 -16.19 27.23 0.62
C SER A 151 -16.78 26.66 -0.67
N PHE A 152 -16.98 25.34 -0.76
CA PHE A 152 -17.50 24.68 -1.95
C PHE A 152 -18.78 23.90 -1.65
N GLU A 153 -19.75 23.96 -2.55
CA GLU A 153 -20.91 23.06 -2.51
C GLU A 153 -20.48 21.68 -3.05
N VAL A 154 -20.34 20.70 -2.16
CA VAL A 154 -19.85 19.35 -2.48
C VAL A 154 -20.97 18.33 -2.35
N GLU A 155 -21.19 17.57 -3.42
CA GLU A 155 -22.17 16.48 -3.44
C GLU A 155 -21.50 15.11 -3.65
N THR A 156 -22.15 14.06 -3.19
CA THR A 156 -21.61 12.69 -3.24
C THR A 156 -22.67 11.69 -3.69
N VAL A 157 -22.34 10.91 -4.70
CA VAL A 157 -23.14 9.73 -5.09
C VAL A 157 -22.63 8.51 -4.35
N LEU A 158 -23.49 7.89 -3.54
CA LEU A 158 -23.12 6.76 -2.70
C LEU A 158 -23.38 5.43 -3.41
N ALA A 159 -22.42 4.52 -3.33
CA ALA A 159 -22.63 3.15 -3.75
C ALA A 159 -23.71 2.46 -2.88
N PRO A 160 -24.53 1.56 -3.47
CA PRO A 160 -25.52 0.80 -2.71
C PRO A 160 -24.87 -0.17 -1.69
N VAL A 161 -23.60 -0.50 -1.88
CA VAL A 161 -22.76 -1.32 -0.99
C VAL A 161 -21.39 -0.65 -0.92
N ASP A 162 -20.79 -0.56 0.27
CA ASP A 162 -19.45 0.00 0.42
C ASP A 162 -18.37 -1.05 0.07
N TRP A 163 -17.76 -0.89 -1.10
CA TRP A 163 -16.71 -1.79 -1.60
C TRP A 163 -15.30 -1.38 -1.17
N ARG A 164 -15.13 -0.28 -0.42
CA ARG A 164 -13.80 0.26 -0.08
C ARG A 164 -12.98 -0.71 0.78
N LEU A 165 -13.65 -1.55 1.57
CA LEU A 165 -13.00 -2.60 2.37
C LEU A 165 -12.30 -3.66 1.50
N LEU A 166 -12.59 -3.73 0.21
CA LEU A 166 -11.93 -4.61 -0.77
C LEU A 166 -10.85 -3.89 -1.59
N ARG A 167 -10.63 -2.58 -1.36
CA ARG A 167 -9.63 -1.68 -2.00
C ARG A 167 -9.35 -2.00 -3.47
N PHE A 168 -10.40 -2.23 -4.24
CA PHE A 168 -10.27 -2.43 -5.67
C PHE A 168 -9.78 -1.16 -6.35
N ASN A 169 -8.86 -1.35 -7.30
CA ASN A 169 -8.43 -0.29 -8.19
C ASN A 169 -8.44 -0.79 -9.63
N PHE A 170 -9.44 -0.33 -10.40
CA PHE A 170 -9.65 -0.71 -11.79
C PHE A 170 -9.11 0.35 -12.76
N ASP A 171 -7.88 0.77 -12.51
CA ASP A 171 -7.04 1.46 -13.48
C ASP A 171 -6.06 0.49 -14.15
N CYS A 172 -5.26 0.98 -15.09
CA CYS A 172 -4.20 0.22 -15.74
C CYS A 172 -2.84 0.92 -15.56
N ALA A 173 -2.57 1.47 -14.37
CA ALA A 173 -1.30 2.11 -14.05
C ALA A 173 -0.24 1.09 -13.57
N LYS A 174 -0.68 -0.03 -12.98
CA LYS A 174 0.17 -1.07 -12.38
C LYS A 174 -0.17 -2.46 -12.90
N LYS A 175 0.77 -3.39 -12.76
CA LYS A 175 0.60 -4.79 -13.18
C LYS A 175 -0.56 -5.47 -12.44
N GLU A 176 -0.65 -5.28 -11.12
CA GLU A 176 -1.72 -5.82 -10.29
C GLU A 176 -3.11 -5.34 -10.75
N ASN A 177 -3.24 -4.05 -11.07
CA ASN A 177 -4.49 -3.47 -11.53
C ASN A 177 -4.84 -3.93 -12.95
N LEU A 178 -3.85 -4.01 -13.86
CA LEU A 178 -4.05 -4.57 -15.20
C LEU A 178 -4.58 -6.01 -15.14
N LEU A 179 -4.01 -6.85 -14.29
CA LEU A 179 -4.45 -8.24 -14.11
C LEU A 179 -5.89 -8.30 -13.59
N ALA A 180 -6.23 -7.50 -12.58
CA ALA A 180 -7.59 -7.41 -12.04
C ALA A 180 -8.58 -6.90 -13.10
N CYS A 181 -8.21 -5.86 -13.84
CA CYS A 181 -9.00 -5.31 -14.94
C CYS A 181 -9.23 -6.35 -16.04
N THR A 182 -8.17 -7.04 -16.46
CA THR A 182 -8.25 -8.08 -17.52
C THR A 182 -9.23 -9.16 -17.10
N LYS A 183 -9.13 -9.64 -15.86
CA LYS A 183 -10.02 -10.67 -15.35
C LYS A 183 -11.47 -10.19 -15.24
N LEU A 184 -11.69 -8.96 -14.76
CA LEU A 184 -13.04 -8.39 -14.71
C LEU A 184 -13.64 -8.26 -16.13
N PHE A 185 -12.82 -7.87 -17.11
CA PHE A 185 -13.25 -7.77 -18.50
C PHE A 185 -13.57 -9.15 -19.09
N GLU A 186 -12.78 -10.19 -18.81
CA GLU A 186 -13.09 -11.56 -19.25
C GLU A 186 -14.47 -12.00 -18.77
N LEU A 187 -14.80 -11.72 -17.50
CA LEU A 187 -16.07 -12.12 -16.87
C LEU A 187 -17.27 -11.31 -17.35
N THR A 188 -17.09 -10.03 -17.69
CA THR A 188 -18.21 -9.08 -17.92
C THR A 188 -18.26 -8.53 -19.33
N GLN A 189 -17.19 -8.70 -20.11
CA GLN A 189 -16.94 -8.03 -21.39
C GLN A 189 -17.03 -6.49 -21.29
N GLY A 190 -16.74 -5.94 -20.10
CA GLY A 190 -16.87 -4.51 -19.79
C GLY A 190 -18.32 -4.01 -19.73
N LYS A 191 -19.30 -4.91 -19.57
CA LYS A 191 -20.72 -4.57 -19.53
C LYS A 191 -21.30 -4.76 -18.13
N GLY A 192 -22.21 -3.87 -17.76
CA GLY A 192 -22.89 -3.87 -16.46
C GLY A 192 -22.79 -2.50 -15.80
N SER A 193 -23.70 -2.25 -14.86
CA SER A 193 -23.63 -1.11 -13.97
C SER A 193 -22.40 -1.20 -13.06
N ALA A 194 -21.94 -0.06 -12.52
CA ALA A 194 -20.84 -0.04 -11.56
C ALA A 194 -21.07 -0.98 -10.37
N ALA A 195 -22.32 -1.11 -9.89
CA ALA A 195 -22.67 -2.03 -8.81
C ALA A 195 -22.53 -3.52 -9.21
N GLU A 196 -22.98 -3.91 -10.41
CA GLU A 196 -22.84 -5.28 -10.91
C GLU A 196 -21.38 -5.66 -11.15
N LEU A 197 -20.58 -4.74 -11.71
CA LEU A 197 -19.14 -4.92 -11.89
C LEU A 197 -18.44 -5.09 -10.53
N SER A 198 -18.78 -4.24 -9.55
CA SER A 198 -18.22 -4.31 -8.19
C SER A 198 -18.53 -5.64 -7.51
N LYS A 199 -19.77 -6.12 -7.62
CA LYS A 199 -20.18 -7.42 -7.08
C LYS A 199 -19.44 -8.58 -7.75
N THR A 200 -19.35 -8.55 -9.08
CA THR A 200 -18.61 -9.58 -9.84
C THR A 200 -17.14 -9.64 -9.43
N ALA A 201 -16.52 -8.48 -9.22
CA ALA A 201 -15.15 -8.40 -8.70
C ALA A 201 -15.00 -8.99 -7.30
N ALA A 202 -15.93 -8.68 -6.39
CA ALA A 202 -15.92 -9.16 -5.01
C ALA A 202 -16.05 -10.69 -4.88
N GLU A 203 -16.70 -11.34 -5.85
CA GLU A 203 -16.92 -12.79 -5.86
C GLU A 203 -15.79 -13.57 -6.56
N CYS A 204 -14.76 -12.89 -7.08
CA CYS A 204 -13.70 -13.50 -7.88
C CYS A 204 -12.31 -13.43 -7.21
N ASN A 205 -11.78 -14.58 -6.79
CA ASN A 205 -10.47 -14.67 -6.16
C ASN A 205 -9.32 -14.16 -7.05
N GLU A 206 -9.37 -14.38 -8.37
CA GLU A 206 -8.33 -13.92 -9.29
C GLU A 206 -8.30 -12.38 -9.44
N ILE A 207 -9.40 -11.70 -9.16
CA ILE A 207 -9.45 -10.23 -9.10
C ILE A 207 -8.94 -9.73 -7.75
N LEU A 208 -9.33 -10.41 -6.67
CA LEU A 208 -8.94 -10.10 -5.30
C LEU A 208 -7.45 -10.38 -5.01
N LYS A 209 -6.84 -11.34 -5.72
CA LYS A 209 -5.48 -11.84 -5.53
C LYS A 209 -4.78 -11.96 -6.88
N THR A 210 -4.08 -10.91 -7.27
CA THR A 210 -3.32 -10.87 -8.52
C THR A 210 -1.86 -11.27 -8.26
N VAL A 211 -1.00 -10.32 -7.93
CA VAL A 211 0.41 -10.54 -7.55
C VAL A 211 0.66 -10.03 -6.13
N PRO A 212 1.66 -10.54 -5.40
CA PRO A 212 2.01 -10.01 -4.09
C PRO A 212 2.53 -8.57 -4.20
N ALA A 213 2.04 -7.70 -3.32
CA ALA A 213 2.53 -6.33 -3.13
C ALA A 213 3.60 -6.25 -2.02
N PHE A 214 3.67 -7.27 -1.16
CA PHE A 214 4.68 -7.36 -0.09
C PHE A 214 5.30 -8.75 -0.02
N TYR A 215 6.63 -8.80 -0.01
CA TYR A 215 7.41 -10.02 0.18
C TYR A 215 8.16 -9.93 1.50
N ASN A 216 7.87 -10.81 2.44
CA ASN A 216 8.52 -10.82 3.75
C ASN A 216 9.55 -11.95 3.81
N LEU A 217 10.83 -11.60 3.68
CA LEU A 217 11.93 -12.54 3.61
C LEU A 217 12.53 -12.77 5.01
N GLN A 218 12.69 -14.03 5.41
CA GLN A 218 13.58 -14.39 6.51
C GLN A 218 15.00 -14.53 5.96
N LEU A 219 15.82 -13.49 6.16
CA LEU A 219 17.23 -13.56 5.76
C LEU A 219 18.09 -14.39 6.70
N ALA A 220 17.79 -14.38 7.99
CA ALA A 220 18.53 -15.14 8.99
C ALA A 220 17.57 -15.68 10.05
N GLN A 221 17.76 -16.91 10.50
CA GLN A 221 16.95 -17.49 11.56
C GLN A 221 17.30 -16.95 12.95
N LYS A 222 18.53 -16.46 13.11
CA LYS A 222 19.07 -16.05 14.41
C LYS A 222 18.35 -14.80 14.93
N CYS A 223 17.92 -14.82 16.18
CA CYS A 223 17.39 -13.65 16.87
C CYS A 223 17.74 -13.69 18.36
N GLN A 224 18.17 -12.55 18.90
CA GLN A 224 18.50 -12.39 20.32
C GLN A 224 17.30 -11.95 21.16
N GLY A 225 16.25 -11.45 20.53
CA GLY A 225 15.02 -11.01 21.20
C GLY A 225 14.33 -12.14 21.96
N LYS A 226 13.69 -11.78 23.07
CA LYS A 226 12.86 -12.68 23.88
C LYS A 226 11.45 -12.11 24.01
N CYS A 227 10.91 -11.62 22.89
CA CYS A 227 9.62 -10.96 22.85
C CYS A 227 8.49 -11.89 23.31
N THR A 228 7.68 -11.45 24.26
CA THR A 228 6.55 -12.24 24.81
C THR A 228 5.44 -12.46 23.79
N TYR A 229 5.33 -11.58 22.79
CA TYR A 229 4.34 -11.60 21.72
C TYR A 229 4.89 -12.16 20.39
N CYS A 230 6.05 -12.84 20.41
CA CYS A 230 6.61 -13.47 19.21
C CYS A 230 6.46 -15.01 19.28
N PRO A 231 5.77 -15.65 18.32
CA PRO A 231 5.57 -17.10 18.32
C PRO A 231 6.79 -17.87 17.78
N TYR A 232 7.69 -17.18 17.07
CA TYR A 232 8.81 -17.80 16.37
C TYR A 232 9.75 -18.65 17.24
N PRO A 233 10.13 -18.24 18.47
CA PRO A 233 10.96 -19.08 19.33
C PRO A 233 10.34 -20.44 19.65
N ALA A 234 9.03 -20.46 19.92
CA ALA A 234 8.31 -21.70 20.21
C ALA A 234 8.16 -22.56 18.94
N ALA A 235 7.81 -21.94 17.82
CA ALA A 235 7.67 -22.63 16.54
C ALA A 235 8.99 -23.24 16.05
N LEU A 236 10.11 -22.51 16.15
CA LEU A 236 11.43 -22.98 15.74
C LEU A 236 11.87 -24.17 16.61
N LYS A 237 11.66 -24.08 17.94
CA LYS A 237 11.96 -25.16 18.86
C LYS A 237 11.12 -26.41 18.56
N ALA A 238 9.84 -26.25 18.24
CA ALA A 238 8.96 -27.36 17.91
C ALA A 238 9.36 -28.03 16.58
N ALA A 239 9.72 -27.24 15.56
CA ALA A 239 10.06 -27.75 14.24
C ALA A 239 11.46 -28.38 14.17
N PHE A 240 12.44 -27.80 14.87
CA PHE A 240 13.86 -28.14 14.69
C PHE A 240 14.63 -28.44 15.99
N GLY A 241 13.99 -28.30 17.16
CA GLY A 241 14.64 -28.56 18.44
C GLY A 241 15.67 -27.51 18.88
N ILE A 242 15.72 -26.35 18.20
CA ILE A 242 16.70 -25.27 18.47
C ILE A 242 16.02 -23.98 18.92
N ALA A 243 16.73 -23.20 19.74
CA ALA A 243 16.32 -21.84 20.07
C ALA A 243 16.82 -20.84 19.00
N PRO A 244 16.14 -19.71 18.78
CA PRO A 244 16.59 -18.69 17.82
C PRO A 244 18.00 -18.16 18.08
N GLN A 245 18.46 -18.13 19.33
CA GLN A 245 19.80 -17.65 19.69
C GLN A 245 20.92 -18.56 19.16
N ASP A 246 20.62 -19.86 19.02
CA ASP A 246 21.55 -20.89 18.58
C ASP A 246 21.47 -21.14 17.06
N ALA A 247 20.42 -20.65 16.41
CA ALA A 247 20.22 -20.80 14.98
C ALA A 247 21.34 -20.15 14.17
N GLN A 248 21.80 -20.83 13.13
CA GLN A 248 22.87 -20.36 12.23
C GLN A 248 22.43 -20.25 10.77
N ALA A 249 21.23 -20.73 10.43
CA ALA A 249 20.77 -20.72 9.05
C ALA A 249 20.54 -19.28 8.58
N VAL A 250 21.11 -18.98 7.42
CA VAL A 250 20.93 -17.74 6.68
C VAL A 250 20.53 -18.09 5.25
N MET A 251 19.78 -17.22 4.61
CA MET A 251 19.46 -17.35 3.19
C MET A 251 20.78 -17.25 2.41
N ASP A 252 20.97 -18.11 1.41
CA ASP A 252 22.12 -17.98 0.53
C ASP A 252 22.03 -16.65 -0.26
N THR A 253 23.15 -15.93 -0.39
CA THR A 253 23.16 -14.60 -1.00
C THR A 253 22.82 -14.64 -2.48
N GLN A 254 23.29 -15.65 -3.23
CA GLN A 254 22.96 -15.78 -4.64
C GLN A 254 21.49 -16.15 -4.84
N LYS A 255 20.95 -17.02 -3.96
CA LYS A 255 19.52 -17.30 -3.93
C LYS A 255 18.69 -16.06 -3.61
N ALA A 256 19.11 -15.23 -2.65
CA ALA A 256 18.43 -13.98 -2.32
C ALA A 256 18.42 -13.01 -3.52
N ILE A 257 19.56 -12.82 -4.19
CA ILE A 257 19.67 -11.96 -5.37
C ILE A 257 18.77 -12.47 -6.50
N SER A 258 18.81 -13.77 -6.80
CA SER A 258 17.96 -14.37 -7.83
C SER A 258 16.47 -14.30 -7.47
N LEU A 259 16.13 -14.41 -6.18
CA LEU A 259 14.76 -14.23 -5.72
C LEU A 259 14.27 -12.80 -5.94
N ILE A 260 15.11 -11.79 -5.68
CA ILE A 260 14.77 -10.38 -5.91
C ILE A 260 14.54 -10.11 -7.41
N ASP A 261 15.33 -10.73 -8.31
CA ASP A 261 15.10 -10.66 -9.75
C ASP A 261 13.70 -11.19 -10.11
N GLN A 262 13.35 -12.36 -9.56
CA GLN A 262 12.05 -12.97 -9.76
C GLN A 262 10.92 -12.11 -9.19
N ILE A 263 11.08 -11.51 -8.00
CA ILE A 263 10.10 -10.60 -7.40
C ILE A 263 9.84 -9.41 -8.32
N SER A 264 10.89 -8.75 -8.81
CA SER A 264 10.75 -7.62 -9.72
C SER A 264 10.06 -8.01 -11.03
N GLN A 265 10.42 -9.15 -11.63
CA GLN A 265 9.79 -9.62 -12.85
C GLN A 265 8.32 -10.02 -12.65
N TYR A 266 8.02 -10.68 -11.52
CA TYR A 266 6.71 -11.24 -11.24
C TYR A 266 5.71 -10.17 -10.81
N SER A 267 6.02 -9.34 -9.81
CA SER A 267 5.10 -8.29 -9.33
C SER A 267 5.26 -6.97 -10.09
N GLY A 268 6.45 -6.68 -10.62
CA GLY A 268 6.79 -5.35 -11.16
C GLY A 268 7.05 -4.35 -10.04
N GLU A 269 6.07 -4.19 -9.14
CA GLU A 269 6.14 -3.32 -7.98
C GLU A 269 5.84 -4.09 -6.69
N ALA A 270 6.65 -3.87 -5.65
CA ALA A 270 6.42 -4.43 -4.33
C ALA A 270 7.28 -3.74 -3.26
N VAL A 271 6.98 -4.03 -1.99
CA VAL A 271 7.90 -3.80 -0.87
C VAL A 271 8.51 -5.13 -0.43
N VAL A 272 9.80 -5.14 -0.13
CA VAL A 272 10.54 -6.34 0.30
C VAL A 272 10.98 -6.15 1.74
N GLY A 273 10.29 -6.83 2.65
CA GLY A 273 10.63 -6.95 4.07
C GLY A 273 11.80 -7.92 4.28
N LEU A 274 12.74 -7.58 5.15
CA LEU A 274 13.94 -8.40 5.41
C LEU A 274 13.93 -9.07 6.79
N SER A 275 12.87 -8.87 7.58
CA SER A 275 12.82 -9.19 9.01
C SER A 275 11.70 -10.15 9.40
N ALA A 276 11.12 -10.93 8.46
CA ALA A 276 9.94 -11.77 8.70
C ALA A 276 9.95 -12.49 10.06
N TRP A 277 10.94 -13.35 10.25
CA TRP A 277 11.31 -13.91 11.55
C TRP A 277 12.82 -14.00 11.63
N GLY A 278 13.37 -13.80 12.82
CA GLY A 278 14.81 -13.69 12.98
C GLY A 278 15.25 -12.23 12.95
N GLU A 279 16.55 -11.99 12.81
CA GLU A 279 17.14 -10.65 12.77
C GLU A 279 18.06 -10.51 11.56
N CYS A 280 17.70 -9.61 10.64
CA CYS A 280 18.30 -9.45 9.32
C CYS A 280 19.79 -9.08 9.37
N PHE A 281 20.21 -8.39 10.43
CA PHE A 281 21.61 -8.00 10.66
C PHE A 281 22.56 -9.19 10.88
N ASN A 282 22.04 -10.39 11.13
CA ASN A 282 22.86 -11.60 11.18
C ASN A 282 23.23 -12.15 9.80
N HIS A 283 22.68 -11.60 8.71
CA HIS A 283 23.06 -12.00 7.36
C HIS A 283 24.36 -11.29 6.92
N PRO A 284 25.43 -12.02 6.53
CA PRO A 284 26.75 -11.43 6.28
C PRO A 284 26.77 -10.44 5.11
N ASP A 285 25.89 -10.64 4.13
CA ASP A 285 25.80 -9.85 2.91
C ASP A 285 24.53 -8.97 2.85
N LEU A 286 23.98 -8.54 4.00
CA LEU A 286 22.76 -7.73 4.08
C LEU A 286 22.80 -6.50 3.16
N TYR A 287 23.90 -5.73 3.16
CA TYR A 287 24.02 -4.53 2.33
C TYR A 287 23.94 -4.82 0.83
N LYS A 288 24.47 -5.97 0.37
CA LYS A 288 24.37 -6.39 -1.03
C LYS A 288 22.93 -6.73 -1.41
N ILE A 289 22.18 -7.32 -0.49
CA ILE A 289 20.75 -7.62 -0.67
C ILE A 289 19.94 -6.33 -0.76
N ILE A 290 20.18 -5.37 0.14
CA ILE A 290 19.54 -4.05 0.11
C ILE A 290 19.85 -3.33 -1.21
N GLU A 291 21.12 -3.28 -1.62
CA GLU A 291 21.53 -2.70 -2.89
C GLU A 291 20.83 -3.35 -4.09
N LYS A 292 20.72 -4.69 -4.06
CA LYS A 292 20.02 -5.44 -5.11
C LYS A 292 18.54 -5.07 -5.21
N ILE A 293 17.83 -4.94 -4.08
CA ILE A 293 16.42 -4.50 -4.09
C ILE A 293 16.33 -3.09 -4.66
N LEU A 294 17.18 -2.18 -4.19
CA LEU A 294 17.17 -0.77 -4.61
C LEU A 294 17.56 -0.56 -6.08
N SER A 295 18.21 -1.54 -6.72
CA SER A 295 18.49 -1.54 -8.15
C SER A 295 17.24 -1.59 -9.05
N TYR A 296 16.07 -1.93 -8.49
CA TYR A 296 14.78 -1.94 -9.20
C TYR A 296 13.87 -0.82 -8.73
N GLU A 297 13.52 0.13 -9.61
CA GLU A 297 12.64 1.28 -9.29
C GLU A 297 11.26 0.88 -8.73
N GLY A 298 10.76 -0.30 -9.11
CA GLY A 298 9.49 -0.83 -8.59
C GLY A 298 9.59 -1.43 -7.18
N LEU A 299 10.79 -1.60 -6.61
CA LEU A 299 10.97 -2.25 -5.32
C LEU A 299 11.45 -1.28 -4.23
N SER A 300 10.91 -1.43 -3.03
CA SER A 300 11.36 -0.75 -1.81
C SER A 300 11.80 -1.74 -0.74
N VAL A 301 12.65 -1.29 0.17
CA VAL A 301 13.15 -2.08 1.30
C VAL A 301 12.35 -1.74 2.56
N PHE A 302 11.98 -2.77 3.32
CA PHE A 302 11.41 -2.63 4.65
C PHE A 302 12.19 -3.47 5.67
N ILE A 303 12.55 -2.88 6.80
CA ILE A 303 13.30 -3.55 7.87
C ILE A 303 12.62 -3.29 9.20
N GLU A 304 12.47 -4.33 10.01
CA GLU A 304 12.06 -4.26 11.40
C GLU A 304 13.18 -4.79 12.29
N ALA A 305 13.55 -4.06 13.35
CA ALA A 305 14.58 -4.49 14.31
C ALA A 305 14.35 -3.90 15.70
N ASP A 306 15.00 -4.46 16.73
CA ASP A 306 14.79 -4.07 18.13
C ASP A 306 15.62 -2.87 18.62
N GLY A 307 16.28 -2.14 17.71
CA GLY A 307 17.16 -1.01 18.04
C GLY A 307 18.49 -1.41 18.68
N ASN A 308 18.55 -2.54 19.38
CA ASN A 308 19.74 -3.02 20.10
C ASN A 308 20.66 -3.86 19.22
N SER A 309 20.12 -4.50 18.19
CA SER A 309 20.85 -5.29 17.19
C SER A 309 21.48 -4.44 16.07
N ILE A 310 21.10 -3.17 15.95
CA ILE A 310 21.47 -2.31 14.81
C ILE A 310 22.97 -1.97 14.87
N PRO A 311 23.75 -2.28 13.80
CA PRO A 311 25.15 -1.87 13.71
C PRO A 311 25.32 -0.36 13.71
N GLN A 312 26.36 0.15 14.38
CA GLN A 312 26.61 1.60 14.49
C GLN A 312 26.79 2.30 13.13
N ASP A 313 27.32 1.59 12.14
CA ASP A 313 27.58 2.10 10.80
C ASP A 313 26.42 1.90 9.82
N PHE A 314 25.33 1.25 10.25
CA PHE A 314 24.22 0.91 9.37
C PHE A 314 23.53 2.14 8.78
N ALA A 315 23.24 3.17 9.60
CA ALA A 315 22.54 4.37 9.15
C ALA A 315 23.26 5.05 7.98
N GLN A 316 24.58 5.26 8.11
CA GLN A 316 25.41 5.85 7.07
C GLN A 316 25.42 4.99 5.80
N LYS A 317 25.67 3.69 5.93
CA LYS A 317 25.73 2.77 4.78
C LYS A 317 24.39 2.66 4.07
N ALA A 318 23.28 2.63 4.80
CA ALA A 318 21.95 2.61 4.24
C ALA A 318 21.64 3.90 3.47
N ALA A 319 22.00 5.07 4.01
CA ALA A 319 21.87 6.35 3.33
C ALA A 319 22.68 6.40 2.03
N GLU A 320 23.91 5.87 2.01
CA GLU A 320 24.72 5.78 0.79
C GLU A 320 24.04 4.95 -0.32
N LEU A 321 23.38 3.85 0.04
CA LEU A 321 22.62 3.01 -0.90
C LEU A 321 21.36 3.73 -1.41
N VAL A 322 20.60 4.35 -0.50
CA VAL A 322 19.38 5.10 -0.81
C VAL A 322 19.66 6.29 -1.74
N ASN A 323 20.75 7.02 -1.50
CA ASN A 323 21.14 8.18 -2.31
C ASN A 323 21.60 7.80 -3.73
N LYS A 324 22.14 6.60 -3.92
CA LYS A 324 22.52 6.09 -5.25
C LYS A 324 21.34 5.56 -6.06
N ALA A 325 20.28 5.13 -5.39
CA ALA A 325 19.14 4.50 -6.04
C ALA A 325 18.20 5.53 -6.68
N ALA A 326 17.60 5.18 -7.81
CA ALA A 326 16.58 5.99 -8.48
C ALA A 326 15.30 6.14 -7.62
N GLU A 327 14.45 7.11 -7.93
CA GLU A 327 13.15 7.25 -7.26
C GLU A 327 12.26 6.01 -7.47
N ARG A 328 11.35 5.75 -6.54
CA ARG A 328 10.50 4.56 -6.57
C ARG A 328 9.23 4.81 -7.38
N THR A 329 8.80 3.82 -8.17
CA THR A 329 7.52 3.88 -8.91
C THR A 329 6.35 3.30 -8.10
N ASN A 330 6.65 2.49 -7.08
CA ASN A 330 5.64 1.80 -6.29
C ASN A 330 4.86 2.68 -5.31
N GLY A 331 5.27 3.96 -5.14
CA GLY A 331 4.63 4.93 -4.24
C GLY A 331 5.15 4.90 -2.80
N TRP A 332 6.19 4.11 -2.51
CA TRP A 332 6.80 4.01 -1.18
C TRP A 332 8.22 4.62 -1.16
N PRO A 333 8.72 5.08 0.00
CA PRO A 333 10.13 5.43 0.16
C PRO A 333 11.05 4.27 -0.26
N LYS A 334 12.29 4.61 -0.65
CA LYS A 334 13.31 3.62 -1.05
C LYS A 334 13.58 2.60 0.07
N LEU A 335 13.64 3.08 1.31
CA LEU A 335 13.83 2.27 2.50
C LEU A 335 12.93 2.81 3.61
N MET A 336 12.23 1.92 4.31
CA MET A 336 11.46 2.19 5.51
C MET A 336 11.97 1.32 6.64
N PHE A 337 12.10 1.88 7.85
CA PHE A 337 12.70 1.18 8.97
C PHE A 337 11.84 1.31 10.24
N VAL A 338 11.54 0.17 10.86
CA VAL A 338 10.85 0.09 12.14
C VAL A 338 11.82 -0.25 13.25
N VAL A 339 11.76 0.53 14.33
CA VAL A 339 12.47 0.23 15.59
C VAL A 339 11.44 -0.21 16.63
N SER A 340 11.38 -1.51 16.92
CA SER A 340 10.42 -2.09 17.85
C SER A 340 10.84 -1.83 19.30
N MET A 341 10.04 -1.04 20.03
CA MET A 341 10.28 -0.68 21.44
C MET A 341 9.24 -1.27 22.39
N ASP A 342 7.97 -1.20 21.99
CA ASP A 342 6.82 -1.82 22.67
C ASP A 342 6.56 -1.35 24.12
N GLY A 343 7.22 -0.27 24.53
CA GLY A 343 7.04 0.38 25.81
C GLY A 343 7.54 1.83 25.76
N PHE A 344 7.12 2.61 26.74
CA PHE A 344 7.59 3.97 26.99
C PHE A 344 8.61 4.01 28.14
N THR A 345 8.59 3.02 29.04
CA THR A 345 9.58 2.90 30.11
C THR A 345 10.50 1.70 29.93
N GLU A 346 11.73 1.81 30.43
CA GLU A 346 12.72 0.73 30.45
C GLU A 346 12.15 -0.56 31.08
N LYS A 347 11.37 -0.42 32.16
CA LYS A 347 10.75 -1.53 32.87
C LYS A 347 9.81 -2.32 31.96
N THR A 348 8.93 -1.62 31.24
CA THR A 348 7.94 -2.24 30.35
C THR A 348 8.59 -2.81 29.10
N CYS A 349 9.57 -2.12 28.53
CA CYS A 349 10.33 -2.63 27.40
C CYS A 349 11.03 -3.95 27.77
N LYS A 350 11.70 -4.02 28.93
CA LYS A 350 12.34 -5.25 29.42
C LYS A 350 11.36 -6.38 29.70
N SER A 351 10.20 -6.09 30.29
CA SER A 351 9.21 -7.13 30.57
C SER A 351 8.65 -7.78 29.30
N LEU A 352 8.57 -7.02 28.20
CA LEU A 352 8.05 -7.50 26.92
C LEU A 352 9.12 -8.08 26.01
N ARG A 353 10.35 -7.53 26.02
CA ARG A 353 11.40 -7.87 25.05
C ARG A 353 12.59 -8.65 25.63
N GLY A 354 12.64 -8.77 26.96
CA GLY A 354 13.67 -9.44 27.73
C GLY A 354 14.59 -8.46 28.46
N ASP A 355 15.19 -8.91 29.56
CA ASP A 355 16.04 -8.12 30.46
C ASP A 355 17.26 -7.47 29.80
N GLN A 356 17.68 -8.00 28.64
CA GLN A 356 18.80 -7.47 27.86
C GLN A 356 18.45 -6.24 27.02
N PHE A 357 17.17 -5.88 26.91
CA PHE A 357 16.74 -4.75 26.11
C PHE A 357 17.14 -3.43 26.79
N ASP A 358 17.65 -2.47 26.00
CA ASP A 358 18.02 -1.13 26.45
C ASP A 358 17.20 -0.08 25.66
N LEU A 359 16.30 0.64 26.33
CA LEU A 359 15.43 1.63 25.69
C LEU A 359 16.24 2.83 25.18
N GLN A 360 17.25 3.28 25.94
CA GLN A 360 18.04 4.43 25.54
C GLN A 360 18.83 4.13 24.26
N LYS A 361 19.36 2.91 24.14
CA LYS A 361 20.03 2.46 22.91
C LYS A 361 19.06 2.43 21.72
N ALA A 362 17.84 1.93 21.91
CA ALA A 362 16.82 1.94 20.86
C ALA A 362 16.43 3.37 20.44
N VAL A 363 16.25 4.29 21.38
CA VAL A 363 15.97 5.72 21.11
C VAL A 363 17.13 6.37 20.35
N ASN A 364 18.37 6.10 20.74
CA ASN A 364 19.56 6.60 20.04
C ASN A 364 19.66 6.03 18.62
N ALA A 365 19.24 4.78 18.41
CA ALA A 365 19.21 4.18 17.08
C ALA A 365 18.20 4.91 16.16
N VAL A 366 17.01 5.24 16.68
CA VAL A 366 16.03 6.07 15.94
C VAL A 366 16.65 7.42 15.55
N GLN A 367 17.30 8.11 16.49
CA GLN A 367 17.95 9.40 16.22
C GLN A 367 19.02 9.30 15.14
N ALA A 368 19.87 8.28 15.22
CA ALA A 368 20.95 8.06 14.25
C ALA A 368 20.40 7.73 12.86
N LEU A 369 19.35 6.90 12.79
CA LEU A 369 18.70 6.55 11.54
C LEU A 369 17.97 7.75 10.92
N GLU A 370 17.15 8.46 11.68
CA GLU A 370 16.33 9.58 11.17
C GLU A 370 17.21 10.72 10.65
N LYS A 371 18.37 10.94 11.29
CA LYS A 371 19.35 11.94 10.83
C LYS A 371 19.85 11.64 9.41
N GLU A 372 20.11 10.38 9.08
CA GLU A 372 20.67 9.96 7.78
C GLU A 372 19.57 9.58 6.76
N LEU A 373 18.37 9.22 7.24
CA LEU A 373 17.22 8.75 6.46
C LEU A 373 15.91 9.43 6.92
N PRO A 374 15.79 10.75 6.76
CA PRO A 374 14.68 11.51 7.32
C PRO A 374 13.32 11.10 6.75
N GLY A 375 12.30 11.04 7.61
CA GLY A 375 10.91 10.74 7.26
C GLY A 375 10.61 9.27 7.00
N CYS A 376 11.57 8.37 7.25
CA CYS A 376 11.46 6.95 6.90
C CYS A 376 11.57 6.01 8.11
N ILE A 377 11.70 6.56 9.32
CA ILE A 377 11.97 5.81 10.55
C ILE A 377 10.76 5.83 11.48
N PHE A 378 10.35 4.65 11.93
CA PHE A 378 9.12 4.43 12.67
C PHE A 378 9.41 3.67 13.97
N PRO A 379 9.51 4.36 15.12
CA PRO A 379 9.39 3.74 16.42
C PRO A 379 8.04 3.02 16.52
N GLN A 380 8.06 1.76 16.95
CA GLN A 380 6.85 0.93 17.01
C GLN A 380 6.50 0.51 18.43
N PHE A 381 5.18 0.50 18.67
CA PHE A 381 4.54 0.00 19.86
C PHE A 381 3.48 -1.05 19.50
N VAL A 382 3.71 -2.32 19.82
CA VAL A 382 2.65 -3.34 19.77
C VAL A 382 1.71 -3.14 20.96
N ARG A 383 0.46 -2.78 20.68
CA ARG A 383 -0.56 -2.45 21.70
C ARG A 383 -1.11 -3.73 22.34
N MET A 384 -0.87 -3.89 23.64
CA MET A 384 -1.26 -5.06 24.42
C MET A 384 -1.82 -4.65 25.79
N ASN A 385 -2.58 -5.55 26.43
CA ASN A 385 -3.04 -5.35 27.82
C ASN A 385 -1.89 -5.07 28.79
N ALA A 386 -0.72 -5.66 28.53
CA ALA A 386 0.47 -5.53 29.37
C ALA A 386 1.12 -4.14 29.35
N ASN A 387 0.91 -3.34 28.29
CA ASN A 387 1.53 -2.03 28.11
C ASN A 387 0.54 -0.89 27.82
N GLU A 388 -0.77 -1.15 27.81
CA GLU A 388 -1.81 -0.16 27.48
C GLU A 388 -1.67 1.16 28.26
N ALA A 389 -1.28 1.10 29.54
CA ALA A 389 -1.07 2.28 30.37
C ALA A 389 0.05 3.22 29.87
N GLU A 390 0.94 2.75 29.01
CA GLU A 390 2.06 3.53 28.43
C GLU A 390 1.76 4.06 27.02
N LEU A 391 0.65 3.64 26.40
CA LEU A 391 0.30 4.00 25.02
C LEU A 391 0.24 5.52 24.81
N GLU A 392 -0.43 6.24 25.73
CA GLU A 392 -0.58 7.70 25.62
C GLU A 392 0.78 8.41 25.71
N GLY A 393 1.66 7.96 26.61
CA GLY A 393 3.00 8.52 26.75
C GLY A 393 3.85 8.31 25.50
N PHE A 394 3.82 7.09 24.95
CA PHE A 394 4.49 6.76 23.69
C PHE A 394 3.97 7.62 22.53
N PHE A 395 2.65 7.69 22.36
CA PHE A 395 2.00 8.49 21.32
C PHE A 395 2.40 9.96 21.42
N ARG A 396 2.25 10.59 22.60
CA ARG A 396 2.52 12.02 22.78
C ARG A 396 3.97 12.36 22.48
N TYR A 397 4.91 11.51 22.91
CA TYR A 397 6.32 11.70 22.62
C TYR A 397 6.58 11.59 21.11
N TRP A 398 6.30 10.45 20.49
CA TRP A 398 6.71 10.23 19.10
C TRP A 398 5.90 11.01 18.06
N ASN A 399 4.68 11.45 18.37
CA ASN A 399 3.89 12.32 17.50
C ASN A 399 4.40 13.77 17.45
N GLU A 400 5.22 14.20 18.42
CA GLU A 400 5.79 15.54 18.43
C GLU A 400 6.86 15.68 17.33
N LYS A 401 6.68 16.62 16.40
CA LYS A 401 7.61 16.81 15.26
C LYS A 401 9.05 17.17 15.66
N SER A 402 9.24 17.67 16.88
CA SER A 402 10.55 18.01 17.44
C SER A 402 11.31 16.78 17.95
N ASN A 403 10.64 15.64 18.13
CA ASN A 403 11.25 14.41 18.62
C ASN A 403 11.96 13.62 17.52
N ALA A 404 12.68 12.59 17.95
CA ALA A 404 13.71 11.91 17.17
C ALA A 404 13.23 11.21 15.88
N SER A 405 11.93 11.03 15.66
CA SER A 405 11.34 10.45 14.44
C SER A 405 10.62 11.46 13.55
N GLY A 406 10.68 12.76 13.88
CA GLY A 406 10.00 13.81 13.11
C GLY A 406 8.47 13.75 13.16
N GLY A 407 7.89 13.07 14.15
CA GLY A 407 6.45 12.84 14.25
C GLY A 407 5.98 11.48 13.72
N ASN A 408 6.88 10.65 13.20
CA ASN A 408 6.55 9.32 12.67
C ASN A 408 6.56 8.26 13.78
N PHE A 409 5.58 7.37 13.80
CA PHE A 409 5.54 6.18 14.67
C PHE A 409 4.47 5.19 14.20
N ILE A 410 4.52 3.97 14.71
CA ILE A 410 3.51 2.93 14.45
C ILE A 410 2.95 2.43 15.78
N ILE A 411 1.62 2.41 15.89
CA ILE A 411 0.91 1.62 16.90
C ILE A 411 0.38 0.38 16.20
N GLN A 412 0.98 -0.77 16.48
CA GLN A 412 0.61 -2.03 15.86
C GLN A 412 -0.40 -2.78 16.73
N LYS A 413 -1.42 -3.37 16.11
CA LYS A 413 -2.33 -4.31 16.75
C LYS A 413 -1.57 -5.56 17.20
N HIS A 414 -1.92 -6.11 18.37
CA HIS A 414 -1.39 -7.42 18.78
C HIS A 414 -1.95 -8.52 17.88
N ASN A 415 -1.04 -9.32 17.29
CA ASN A 415 -1.39 -10.48 16.49
C ASN A 415 -1.26 -11.73 17.35
N ASN A 416 -2.33 -12.52 17.50
CA ASN A 416 -2.29 -13.78 18.24
C ASN A 416 -1.78 -14.96 17.39
N PHE A 417 -1.43 -14.71 16.13
CA PHE A 417 -0.94 -15.66 15.13
C PHE A 417 -1.88 -16.86 14.93
N ALA A 418 -3.16 -16.57 14.72
CA ALA A 418 -4.21 -17.58 14.54
C ALA A 418 -4.25 -18.59 15.70
N GLY A 419 -4.09 -18.09 16.93
CA GLY A 419 -4.15 -18.86 18.18
C GLY A 419 -2.83 -19.48 18.65
N LEU A 420 -1.69 -19.18 18.01
CA LEU A 420 -0.38 -19.61 18.53
C LEU A 420 0.03 -18.85 19.80
N LEU A 421 -0.51 -17.65 20.00
CA LEU A 421 -0.35 -16.85 21.20
C LEU A 421 -1.70 -16.60 21.87
N LYS A 422 -1.65 -16.28 23.16
CA LYS A 422 -2.83 -15.78 23.87
C LYS A 422 -3.27 -14.45 23.27
N ASN A 423 -4.59 -14.22 23.23
CA ASN A 423 -5.10 -12.90 22.89
C ASN A 423 -4.79 -11.92 24.05
N GLU A 424 -4.02 -10.88 23.75
CA GLU A 424 -3.63 -9.81 24.65
C GLU A 424 -4.08 -8.43 24.14
N GLU A 425 -5.05 -8.38 23.24
CA GLU A 425 -5.62 -7.13 22.74
C GLU A 425 -6.42 -6.40 23.83
N PRO A 426 -6.25 -5.08 23.97
CA PRO A 426 -7.09 -4.27 24.86
C PRO A 426 -8.52 -4.07 24.36
N ALA A 427 -8.73 -4.15 23.05
CA ALA A 427 -10.03 -3.96 22.41
C ALA A 427 -10.09 -4.73 21.08
N ASP A 428 -11.23 -5.33 20.80
CA ASP A 428 -11.53 -5.94 19.51
C ASP A 428 -11.98 -4.86 18.52
N LEU A 429 -11.18 -4.65 17.48
CA LEU A 429 -11.43 -3.69 16.41
C LEU A 429 -11.79 -4.39 15.08
N SER A 430 -12.11 -5.69 15.14
CA SER A 430 -12.44 -6.45 13.95
C SER A 430 -13.77 -6.00 13.34
N PRO A 431 -13.88 -5.96 12.00
CA PRO A 431 -15.14 -5.72 11.33
C PRO A 431 -16.19 -6.76 11.74
N LEU A 432 -17.45 -6.33 11.83
CA LEU A 432 -18.59 -7.19 12.17
C LEU A 432 -18.72 -8.38 11.21
N GLU A 433 -18.41 -8.16 9.94
CA GLU A 433 -18.43 -9.18 8.90
C GLU A 433 -17.01 -9.50 8.44
N ARG A 434 -16.73 -10.80 8.33
CA ARG A 434 -15.43 -11.27 7.83
C ARG A 434 -15.35 -11.12 6.32
N ASN A 435 -14.42 -10.30 5.87
CA ASN A 435 -14.07 -10.16 4.46
C ASN A 435 -12.89 -11.06 4.09
N PRO A 436 -12.64 -11.31 2.79
CA PRO A 436 -11.43 -12.01 2.34
C PRO A 436 -10.16 -11.42 2.96
N CYS A 437 -9.24 -12.26 3.40
CA CYS A 437 -8.04 -11.81 4.14
C CYS A 437 -7.11 -10.96 3.27
N TRP A 438 -6.70 -9.79 3.74
CA TRP A 438 -5.76 -8.92 3.03
C TRP A 438 -4.36 -9.53 2.90
N HIS A 439 -3.83 -10.11 3.98
CA HIS A 439 -2.50 -10.73 3.95
C HIS A 439 -2.40 -11.86 2.93
N ILE A 440 -3.39 -12.75 2.85
CA ILE A 440 -3.37 -13.89 1.90
C ILE A 440 -3.44 -13.41 0.45
N ARG A 441 -4.06 -12.26 0.21
CA ARG A 441 -4.25 -11.71 -1.13
C ARG A 441 -3.06 -10.90 -1.65
N ARG A 442 -2.19 -10.40 -0.76
CA ARG A 442 -1.15 -9.42 -1.12
C ARG A 442 0.24 -9.76 -0.62
N GLU A 443 0.39 -10.76 0.25
CA GLU A 443 1.66 -10.99 0.95
C GLU A 443 2.19 -12.40 0.77
N MET A 444 3.50 -12.48 0.56
CA MET A 444 4.22 -13.73 0.45
C MET A 444 5.39 -13.74 1.44
N THR A 445 5.34 -14.64 2.42
CA THR A 445 6.46 -14.87 3.33
C THR A 445 7.36 -15.96 2.77
N ILE A 446 8.69 -15.76 2.80
CA ILE A 446 9.67 -16.70 2.26
C ILE A 446 10.75 -16.94 3.32
N LEU A 447 10.91 -18.19 3.73
CA LEU A 447 11.89 -18.63 4.72
C LEU A 447 13.30 -18.67 4.14
N CYS A 448 14.32 -18.73 5.00
CA CYS A 448 15.72 -18.74 4.56
C CYS A 448 16.07 -19.92 3.63
N ASN A 449 15.33 -21.02 3.73
CA ASN A 449 15.47 -22.22 2.90
C ASN A 449 14.60 -22.18 1.62
N GLY A 450 13.82 -21.12 1.41
CA GLY A 450 12.93 -20.94 0.26
C GLY A 450 11.50 -21.43 0.47
N ASP A 451 11.22 -22.09 1.61
CA ASP A 451 9.86 -22.52 1.92
C ASP A 451 8.97 -21.31 2.15
N SER A 452 7.73 -21.39 1.66
CA SER A 452 6.79 -20.28 1.70
C SER A 452 5.50 -20.72 2.41
N PRO A 453 5.28 -20.30 3.67
CA PRO A 453 4.02 -20.58 4.37
C PRO A 453 2.87 -19.80 3.72
N VAL A 454 1.69 -20.42 3.63
CA VAL A 454 0.47 -19.81 3.02
C VAL A 454 0.05 -18.48 3.66
N CYS A 455 0.52 -18.18 4.87
CA CYS A 455 0.28 -16.92 5.56
C CYS A 455 1.38 -16.70 6.60
N TYR A 456 1.74 -15.43 6.84
CA TYR A 456 2.64 -15.05 7.93
C TYR A 456 2.15 -15.55 9.30
N CYS A 457 0.84 -15.68 9.54
CA CYS A 457 0.34 -16.26 10.80
C CYS A 457 0.64 -17.78 10.95
N ARG A 458 1.11 -18.46 9.91
CA ARG A 458 1.48 -19.90 9.91
C ARG A 458 2.98 -20.07 10.07
N VAL A 459 3.49 -19.62 11.21
CA VAL A 459 4.92 -19.59 11.54
C VAL A 459 5.56 -20.96 11.31
N LEU A 460 6.43 -21.06 10.30
CA LEU A 460 7.13 -22.29 9.88
C LEU A 460 6.21 -23.48 9.49
N GLY A 461 4.91 -23.25 9.32
CA GLY A 461 3.91 -24.28 9.07
C GLY A 461 3.10 -24.01 7.81
N ASN A 462 2.26 -24.97 7.41
CA ASN A 462 1.39 -24.87 6.23
C ASN A 462 2.12 -24.35 4.98
N ILE A 463 3.25 -24.99 4.65
CA ILE A 463 4.09 -24.60 3.53
C ILE A 463 3.37 -24.85 2.20
N ALA A 464 3.21 -23.80 1.40
CA ALA A 464 2.61 -23.84 0.06
C ALA A 464 3.55 -24.46 -0.97
N GLY A 465 4.86 -24.24 -0.81
CA GLY A 465 5.91 -24.74 -1.69
C GLY A 465 7.25 -24.07 -1.39
N ASN A 466 8.25 -24.39 -2.21
CA ASN A 466 9.59 -23.81 -2.11
C ASN A 466 9.89 -22.96 -3.35
N VAL A 467 10.17 -21.66 -3.16
CA VAL A 467 10.37 -20.72 -4.28
C VAL A 467 11.69 -20.94 -5.01
N PHE A 468 12.70 -21.53 -4.36
CA PHE A 468 13.98 -21.80 -5.01
C PHE A 468 13.90 -22.99 -5.98
N ASP A 469 12.99 -23.92 -5.73
CA ASP A 469 12.79 -25.09 -6.58
C ASP A 469 11.70 -24.87 -7.64
N GLN A 470 10.63 -24.15 -7.29
CA GLN A 470 9.40 -24.05 -8.10
C GLN A 470 9.20 -22.67 -8.74
N GLY A 471 9.87 -21.63 -8.23
CA GLY A 471 9.64 -20.24 -8.62
C GLY A 471 8.41 -19.61 -7.94
N ILE A 472 8.38 -18.27 -7.92
CA ILE A 472 7.35 -17.48 -7.21
C ILE A 472 5.94 -17.77 -7.75
N ASP A 473 5.75 -17.73 -9.07
CA ASP A 473 4.43 -17.89 -9.70
C ASP A 473 3.74 -19.21 -9.31
N ALA A 474 4.49 -20.31 -9.40
CA ALA A 474 3.95 -21.64 -9.10
C ALA A 474 3.59 -21.79 -7.61
N VAL A 475 4.34 -21.16 -6.72
CA VAL A 475 4.06 -21.18 -5.28
C VAL A 475 2.89 -20.25 -4.95
N TRP A 476 2.84 -19.05 -5.50
CA TRP A 476 1.77 -18.07 -5.26
C TRP A 476 0.40 -18.58 -5.69
N LYS A 477 0.30 -19.30 -6.82
CA LYS A 477 -0.94 -19.97 -7.26
C LYS A 477 -1.48 -21.02 -6.28
N LYS A 478 -0.68 -21.48 -5.31
CA LYS A 478 -1.13 -22.44 -4.29
C LYS A 478 -1.74 -21.78 -3.05
N TYR A 479 -1.70 -20.45 -2.95
CA TYR A 479 -2.26 -19.68 -1.83
C TYR A 479 -3.80 -19.57 -1.88
N ASP A 480 -4.46 -20.21 -2.86
CA ASP A 480 -5.91 -20.10 -3.10
C ASP A 480 -6.80 -20.85 -2.09
N LYS A 481 -6.20 -21.55 -1.12
CA LYS A 481 -6.94 -22.31 -0.10
C LYS A 481 -6.82 -21.64 1.27
N GLU A 482 -7.94 -21.21 1.82
CA GLU A 482 -8.05 -20.78 3.22
C GLU A 482 -7.81 -21.97 4.17
N LEU A 483 -6.56 -22.23 4.54
CA LEU A 483 -6.23 -23.30 5.47
C LEU A 483 -6.26 -22.78 6.91
N GLY A 484 -7.42 -22.96 7.56
CA GLY A 484 -7.60 -22.82 9.01
C GLY A 484 -7.73 -21.39 9.54
N CYS A 485 -8.12 -20.43 8.70
CA CYS A 485 -8.11 -18.99 9.03
C CYS A 485 -9.22 -18.54 9.99
N GLY A 486 -10.17 -19.42 10.36
CA GLY A 486 -11.36 -19.04 11.14
C GLY A 486 -11.08 -18.45 12.54
N GLY A 487 -9.93 -18.76 13.15
CA GLY A 487 -9.50 -18.18 14.44
C GLY A 487 -8.52 -17.00 14.32
N CYS A 488 -8.27 -16.52 13.10
CA CYS A 488 -7.35 -15.40 12.82
C CYS A 488 -8.14 -14.10 12.68
N ASP A 489 -7.67 -13.07 13.37
CA ASP A 489 -8.21 -11.71 13.43
C ASP A 489 -7.43 -10.71 12.57
N GLU A 490 -6.38 -11.13 11.86
CA GLU A 490 -5.61 -10.26 10.95
C GLU A 490 -6.24 -10.09 9.56
N PHE A 491 -7.44 -10.61 9.30
CA PHE A 491 -7.99 -10.63 7.94
C PHE A 491 -8.27 -9.22 7.36
N TYR A 492 -8.44 -8.22 8.23
CA TYR A 492 -8.80 -6.85 7.87
C TYR A 492 -7.64 -5.85 8.02
N THR A 493 -6.52 -6.27 8.62
CA THR A 493 -5.27 -5.52 8.64
C THR A 493 -4.52 -5.77 7.33
N PHE A 494 -3.67 -4.82 6.94
CA PHE A 494 -2.89 -4.93 5.71
C PHE A 494 -1.59 -4.16 5.88
N ASN A 495 -0.53 -4.63 5.21
CA ASN A 495 0.71 -3.89 5.08
C ASN A 495 0.65 -2.98 3.84
N PHE A 496 1.69 -2.98 3.01
CA PHE A 496 1.81 -2.15 1.80
C PHE A 496 0.73 -2.43 0.76
#